data_AF-A0A7X6SBX5-F1
#
_entry.id   AF-A0A7X6SBX5-F1
#
_cell.length_a   1.000
_cell.length_b   1.000
_cell.length_c   1.000
_cell.angle_alpha   90.00
_cell.angle_beta   90.00
_cell.angle_gamma   90.00
#
_symmetry.space_group_name_H-M   'P 1'
#
loop_
_entity.id
_entity.type
_entity.pdbx_description
1 polymer ?
#
loop_
_entity_poly.entity_id
_entity_poly.type
_entity_poly.pdbx_seq_one_letter_code
_entity_poly.pdbx_strand_id
1 'polypeptide(L)'
;MPQEIYNASGIKIFGKRIKSLIYTTDLAIIKNNNADGVIAVYPFTPQLAINQAIIDISPTPVFVGVGGGTTTGQRSIDIALN
;
A
#
# COMPACT_ATOMS: atom_id res chain seq x y z
N MET A 1 -10.15 -1.84 -13.11
CA MET A 1 -9.46 -0.55 -13.23
C MET A 1 -9.91 0.17 -14.50
N PRO A 2 -10.07 1.51 -14.51
CA PRO A 2 -10.38 2.30 -15.70
C PRO A 2 -9.30 2.17 -16.79
N GLN A 3 -9.68 2.29 -18.06
CA GLN A 3 -8.74 2.12 -19.19
C GLN A 3 -7.72 3.26 -19.25
N GLU A 4 -8.07 4.44 -18.75
CA GLU A 4 -7.24 5.65 -18.73
C GLU A 4 -5.93 5.45 -17.95
N ILE A 5 -5.93 4.53 -16.98
CA ILE A 5 -4.73 4.16 -16.20
C ILE A 5 -3.60 3.66 -17.10
N TYR A 6 -3.90 3.05 -18.25
CA TYR A 6 -2.87 2.59 -19.17
C TYR A 6 -2.05 3.74 -19.78
N ASN A 7 -2.62 4.95 -19.84
CA ASN A 7 -1.94 6.16 -20.30
C ASN A 7 -0.93 6.70 -19.26
N ALA A 8 -1.02 6.26 -18.00
CA ALA A 8 -0.08 6.67 -16.98
C ALA A 8 1.33 6.13 -17.25
N SER A 9 2.34 6.96 -17.00
CA SER A 9 3.75 6.54 -17.00
C SER A 9 4.01 5.47 -15.94
N GLY A 10 3.36 5.55 -14.78
CA GLY A 10 3.55 4.62 -13.67
C GLY A 10 4.95 4.69 -13.05
N ILE A 11 5.19 3.84 -12.07
CA ILE A 11 6.44 3.78 -11.29
C ILE A 11 7.07 2.41 -11.49
N LYS A 12 8.38 2.35 -11.77
CA LYS A 12 9.13 1.09 -11.86
C LYS A 12 9.80 0.78 -10.52
N ILE A 13 9.41 -0.33 -9.89
CA ILE A 13 9.97 -0.81 -8.63
C ILE A 13 10.29 -2.30 -8.78
N PHE A 14 11.53 -2.70 -8.50
CA PHE A 14 11.99 -4.09 -8.62
C PHE A 14 11.60 -4.78 -9.94
N GLY A 15 11.69 -4.05 -11.06
CA GLY A 15 11.33 -4.56 -12.39
C GLY A 15 9.84 -4.61 -12.70
N LYS A 16 8.94 -4.34 -11.74
CA LYS A 16 7.49 -4.21 -11.97
C LYS A 16 7.11 -2.75 -12.25
N ARG A 17 6.28 -2.51 -13.27
CA ARG A 17 5.71 -1.18 -13.56
C ARG A 17 4.32 -1.10 -12.93
N ILE A 18 4.18 -0.29 -11.88
CA ILE A 18 2.92 -0.03 -11.18
C ILE A 18 2.26 1.19 -11.82
N LYS A 19 1.04 1.04 -12.36
CA LYS A 19 0.26 2.14 -12.94
C LYS A 19 -1.00 2.46 -12.13
N SER A 20 -1.51 1.48 -11.39
CA SER A 20 -2.70 1.60 -10.54
C SER A 20 -2.41 1.22 -9.10
N LEU A 21 -2.97 2.00 -8.18
CA LEU A 21 -2.96 1.72 -6.76
C LEU A 21 -4.39 1.82 -6.23
N ILE A 22 -4.84 0.79 -5.53
CA ILE A 22 -6.09 0.86 -4.77
C ILE A 22 -5.78 1.36 -3.36
N TYR A 23 -6.51 2.39 -2.91
CA TYR A 23 -6.34 2.95 -1.58
C TYR A 23 -7.41 2.43 -0.64
N THR A 24 -7.05 1.47 0.22
CA THR A 24 -7.98 0.85 1.18
C THR A 24 -7.23 0.01 2.22
N THR A 25 -7.85 -0.23 3.37
CA THR A 25 -7.44 -1.23 4.36
C THR A 25 -8.41 -2.42 4.44
N ASP A 26 -9.44 -2.45 3.61
CA ASP A 26 -10.42 -3.54 3.56
C ASP A 26 -9.81 -4.79 2.89
N LEU A 27 -9.64 -5.86 3.68
CA LEU A 27 -8.99 -7.09 3.24
C LEU A 27 -9.76 -7.79 2.10
N ALA A 28 -11.10 -7.71 2.10
CA ALA A 28 -11.90 -8.32 1.04
C ALA A 28 -11.71 -7.59 -0.29
N ILE A 29 -11.65 -6.26 -0.25
CA ILE A 29 -11.34 -5.44 -1.43
C ILE A 29 -9.90 -5.70 -1.91
N ILE A 30 -8.94 -5.75 -0.99
CA ILE A 30 -7.53 -6.03 -1.31
C ILE A 30 -7.37 -7.40 -1.98
N LYS A 31 -8.13 -8.41 -1.55
CA LYS A 31 -8.07 -9.75 -2.16
C LYS A 31 -8.71 -9.81 -3.55
N ASN A 32 -9.73 -8.98 -3.81
CA ASN A 32 -10.61 -9.10 -4.98
C ASN A 32 -10.56 -7.85 -5.88
N ASN A 33 -9.36 -7.36 -6.20
CA ASN A 33 -9.18 -6.27 -7.15
C ASN A 33 -8.11 -6.60 -8.21
N ASN A 34 -8.01 -5.76 -9.24
CA ASN A 34 -7.03 -5.86 -10.31
C ASN A 34 -6.09 -4.64 -10.41
N ALA A 35 -5.80 -3.97 -9.29
CA ALA A 35 -4.78 -2.91 -9.25
C ALA A 35 -3.37 -3.50 -9.25
N ASP A 36 -2.39 -2.76 -9.75
CA ASP A 36 -0.99 -3.19 -9.80
C ASP A 36 -0.33 -3.26 -8.41
N GLY A 37 -0.91 -2.56 -7.44
CA GLY A 37 -0.52 -2.55 -6.03
C GLY A 37 -1.60 -1.95 -5.12
N VAL A 38 -1.34 -1.97 -3.82
CA VAL A 38 -2.25 -1.51 -2.76
C VAL A 38 -1.57 -0.40 -1.98
N ILE A 39 -2.28 0.69 -1.69
CA ILE A 39 -1.90 1.65 -0.64
C ILE A 39 -2.82 1.40 0.55
N ALA A 40 -2.25 1.03 1.68
CA ALA A 40 -2.97 0.79 2.92
C ALA A 40 -2.37 1.67 4.03
N VAL A 41 -2.56 2.98 3.89
CA VAL A 41 -2.16 4.00 4.88
C VAL A 41 -3.39 4.39 5.69
N TYR A 42 -3.27 4.43 7.02
CA TYR A 42 -4.36 4.72 7.94
C TYR A 42 -3.90 5.66 9.07
N PRO A 43 -4.81 6.48 9.64
CA PRO A 43 -4.45 7.57 10.56
C PRO A 43 -4.25 7.11 12.02
N PHE A 44 -3.78 5.89 12.24
CA PHE A 44 -3.52 5.33 13.57
C PHE A 44 -2.06 4.97 13.73
N THR A 45 -1.62 4.79 14.98
CA THR A 45 -0.29 4.22 15.25
C THR A 45 -0.20 2.87 14.54
N PRO A 46 0.78 2.68 13.65
CA PRO A 46 0.87 1.42 12.92
C PRO A 46 1.07 0.24 13.87
N GLN A 47 0.34 -0.82 13.59
CA GLN A 47 0.45 -2.08 14.31
C GLN A 47 0.98 -3.14 13.36
N LEU A 48 2.00 -3.88 13.78
CA LEU A 48 2.63 -4.92 12.96
C LEU A 48 1.61 -5.97 12.49
N ALA A 49 0.65 -6.33 13.34
CA ALA A 49 -0.41 -7.28 13.01
C ALA A 49 -1.28 -6.82 11.83
N ILE A 50 -1.59 -5.52 11.75
CA ILE A 50 -2.35 -4.95 10.63
C ILE A 50 -1.51 -5.00 9.35
N ASN A 51 -0.23 -4.60 9.45
CA ASN A 51 0.67 -4.62 8.30
C ASN A 51 0.83 -6.04 7.74
N GLN A 52 1.07 -7.02 8.61
CA GLN A 52 1.24 -8.42 8.22
C GLN A 52 -0.02 -8.97 7.56
N ALA A 53 -1.21 -8.71 8.11
CA ALA A 53 -2.47 -9.16 7.52
C ALA A 53 -2.68 -8.62 6.09
N ILE A 54 -2.33 -7.35 5.86
CA ILE A 54 -2.42 -6.73 4.53
C ILE A 54 -1.39 -7.34 3.57
N ILE A 55 -0.15 -7.52 4.03
CA ILE A 55 0.93 -8.11 3.24
C ILE A 55 0.57 -9.55 2.83
N ASP A 56 0.06 -10.35 3.77
CA ASP A 56 -0.27 -11.76 3.55
C ASP A 56 -1.44 -11.96 2.58
N ILE A 57 -2.46 -11.11 2.66
CA ILE A 57 -3.66 -11.26 1.83
C ILE A 57 -3.44 -10.72 0.40
N SER A 58 -2.59 -9.71 0.25
CA SER A 58 -2.43 -8.97 -1.00
C SER A 58 -1.67 -9.77 -2.06
N PRO A 59 -2.24 -9.99 -3.26
CA PRO A 59 -1.55 -10.64 -4.37
C PRO A 59 -0.55 -9.71 -5.08
N THR A 60 -0.57 -8.41 -4.75
CA THR A 60 0.26 -7.38 -5.38
C THR A 60 1.05 -6.60 -4.33
N PRO A 61 2.13 -5.90 -4.73
CA PRO A 61 2.93 -5.11 -3.80
C PRO A 61 2.06 -4.13 -3.00
N VAL A 62 2.36 -4.02 -1.71
CA VAL A 62 1.63 -3.17 -0.77
C VAL A 62 2.54 -2.05 -0.29
N PHE A 63 2.03 -0.83 -0.33
CA PHE A 63 2.54 0.32 0.39
C PHE A 63 1.73 0.43 1.69
N VAL A 64 2.28 -0.11 2.78
CA VAL A 64 1.63 -0.14 4.09
C VAL A 64 2.45 0.64 5.11
N GLY A 65 1.79 1.21 6.10
CA GLY A 65 2.46 1.85 7.22
C GLY A 65 2.66 3.36 7.09
N VAL A 66 3.86 3.81 7.44
CA VAL A 66 4.10 4.97 8.31
C VAL A 66 3.93 6.33 7.61
N GLY A 67 2.67 6.78 7.54
CA GLY A 67 2.35 8.05 6.90
C GLY A 67 0.97 8.60 7.22
N GLY A 68 0.38 8.19 8.36
CA GLY A 68 -0.90 8.73 8.81
C GLY A 68 -0.71 10.01 9.62
N GLY A 69 -0.96 11.17 9.00
CA GLY A 69 -1.22 12.51 9.56
C GLY A 69 -0.48 12.99 10.82
N THR A 70 -0.63 12.28 11.94
CA THR A 70 -0.06 12.58 13.25
C THR A 70 1.32 11.95 13.50
N THR A 71 1.72 10.94 12.70
CA THR A 71 3.03 10.26 12.85
C THR A 71 4.02 10.82 11.85
N THR A 72 5.02 11.58 12.34
CA THR A 72 6.07 12.23 11.54
C THR A 72 7.45 12.03 12.17
N GLY A 73 8.52 12.34 11.42
CA GLY A 73 9.89 12.33 11.92
C GLY A 73 10.48 10.93 12.14
N GLN A 74 11.38 10.80 13.11
CA GLN A 74 12.15 9.55 13.36
C GLN A 74 11.24 8.35 13.64
N ARG A 75 10.12 8.55 14.35
CA ARG A 75 9.14 7.49 14.62
C ARG A 75 8.56 6.91 13.33
N SER A 76 8.43 7.73 12.27
CA SER A 76 7.98 7.22 10.98
C SER A 76 9.01 6.29 10.34
N ILE A 77 10.29 6.60 10.52
CA ILE A 77 11.42 5.82 10.00
C ILE A 77 11.54 4.50 10.76
N ASP A 78 11.45 4.54 12.09
CA ASP A 78 11.64 3.35 12.94
C ASP A 78 10.59 2.27 12.67
N ILE A 79 9.34 2.65 12.41
CA ILE A 79 8.27 1.69 12.06
C ILE A 79 8.40 1.18 10.62
N ALA A 80 9.05 1.94 9.73
CA ALA A 80 9.24 1.52 8.33
C ALA A 80 10.39 0.51 8.17
N LEU A 81 11.36 0.53 9.10
CA LEU A 81 12.57 -0.28 9.06
C LEU A 81 12.51 -1.54 9.95
N ASN A 82 11.54 -1.64 10.86
CA ASN A 82 11.28 -2.82 11.68
C ASN A 82 10.18 -3.69 11.07
#